data_AF-A0A962DAH3-F1
#
_entry.id   AF-A0A962DAH3-F1
#
_cell.length_a   1.000
_cell.length_b   1.000
_cell.length_c   1.000
_cell.angle_alpha   90.00
_cell.angle_beta   90.00
_cell.angle_gamma   90.00
#
_symmetry.space_group_name_H-M   'P 1'
#
loop_
_entity.id
_entity.type
_entity.pdbx_description
1 polymer ?
#
loop_
_entity_poly.entity_id
_entity_poly.type
_entity_poly.pdbx_seq_one_letter_code
_entity_poly.pdbx_strand_id
1 'polypeptide(L)'
;MPVIADTRSRIHDVAQRLAALMEDGVWKEDLEVGLAVQEFSGAQIEAMKAAASPTCRNNFNALAEGSGEEVQEKISEILTHAFRDPVLKAAMYLTLFGEGKIAADDPHKALLMVTQARDMMREVVHNYPLLLGEEMPGSVRDILDAYEREILPELEEAVAAFSAESGVDPSAIPVAVGWEHLHALPPEIF
;
A
#
# COMPACT_ATOMS: atom_id res chain seq x y z
N MET A 1 11.83 9.67 -28.85
CA MET A 1 11.06 10.44 -27.84
C MET A 1 11.94 10.59 -26.60
N PRO A 2 11.87 11.70 -25.86
CA PRO A 2 12.61 11.81 -24.59
C PRO A 2 12.14 10.74 -23.60
N VAL A 3 13.07 10.14 -22.85
CA VAL A 3 12.84 9.01 -21.92
C VAL A 3 11.69 9.31 -20.94
N ILE A 4 11.57 10.54 -20.44
CA ILE A 4 10.47 10.98 -19.56
C ILE A 4 9.08 10.78 -20.18
N ALA A 5 8.90 11.12 -21.46
CA ALA A 5 7.57 11.06 -22.07
C ALA A 5 7.07 9.61 -22.18
N ASP A 6 8.00 8.69 -22.44
CA ASP A 6 7.74 7.25 -22.49
C ASP A 6 7.47 6.69 -21.09
N THR A 7 8.36 6.98 -20.12
CA THR A 7 8.18 6.58 -18.71
C THR A 7 6.87 7.11 -18.13
N ARG A 8 6.47 8.34 -18.45
CA ARG A 8 5.22 8.92 -17.97
C ARG A 8 3.98 8.21 -18.54
N SER A 9 3.99 7.85 -19.82
CA SER A 9 2.89 7.06 -20.41
C SER A 9 2.78 5.72 -19.70
N ARG A 10 3.90 5.04 -19.47
CA ARG A 10 3.94 3.77 -18.74
C ARG A 10 3.41 3.89 -17.32
N ILE A 11 3.77 4.94 -16.59
CA ILE A 11 3.23 5.19 -15.24
C ILE A 11 1.72 5.44 -15.27
N HIS A 12 1.20 6.13 -16.29
CA HIS A 12 -0.23 6.29 -16.45
C HIS A 12 -0.92 4.93 -16.65
N ASP A 13 -0.34 4.06 -17.48
CA ASP A 13 -0.86 2.70 -17.71
C ASP A 13 -0.79 1.82 -16.45
N VAL A 14 0.27 1.97 -15.64
CA VAL A 14 0.36 1.35 -14.30
C VAL A 14 -0.77 1.86 -13.40
N ALA A 15 -1.02 3.16 -13.37
CA ALA A 15 -2.06 3.76 -12.54
C ALA A 15 -3.46 3.26 -12.92
N GLN A 16 -3.75 3.16 -14.22
CA GLN A 16 -5.02 2.62 -14.71
C GLN A 16 -5.21 1.14 -14.37
N ARG A 17 -4.16 0.32 -14.50
CA ARG A 17 -4.21 -1.10 -14.09
C ARG A 17 -4.41 -1.25 -12.59
N LEU A 18 -3.73 -0.45 -11.77
CA LEU A 18 -3.97 -0.40 -10.32
C LEU A 18 -5.41 -0.02 -10.00
N ALA A 19 -5.95 1.02 -10.66
CA ALA A 19 -7.34 1.42 -10.49
C ALA A 19 -8.32 0.30 -10.88
N ALA A 20 -8.11 -0.37 -12.01
CA ALA A 20 -8.94 -1.48 -12.47
C ALA A 20 -8.92 -2.66 -11.48
N LEU A 21 -7.73 -3.05 -11.00
CA LEU A 21 -7.59 -4.10 -9.98
C LEU A 21 -8.32 -3.76 -8.68
N MET A 22 -8.43 -2.47 -8.34
CA MET A 22 -9.17 -2.02 -7.16
C MET A 22 -10.68 -1.87 -7.36
N GLU A 23 -11.14 -1.51 -8.57
CA GLU A 23 -12.56 -1.38 -8.93
C GLU A 23 -13.24 -2.74 -9.12
N ASP A 24 -12.55 -3.69 -9.76
CA ASP A 24 -13.03 -5.07 -9.94
C ASP A 24 -12.80 -5.94 -8.68
N GLY A 25 -12.04 -5.43 -7.71
CA GLY A 25 -11.64 -6.16 -6.53
C GLY A 25 -12.77 -6.34 -5.53
N VAL A 26 -13.19 -7.59 -5.33
CA VAL A 26 -14.01 -8.07 -4.19
C VAL A 26 -13.23 -8.05 -2.86
N TRP A 27 -11.99 -7.54 -2.91
CA TRP A 27 -11.02 -7.64 -1.84
C TRP A 27 -11.41 -6.97 -0.51
N LYS A 28 -12.34 -6.00 -0.44
CA LYS A 28 -12.74 -5.47 0.88
C LYS A 28 -13.39 -6.58 1.71
N GLU A 29 -14.43 -7.19 1.16
CA GLU A 29 -15.20 -8.24 1.81
C GLU A 29 -14.34 -9.49 2.00
N ASP A 30 -13.55 -9.85 0.98
CA ASP A 30 -12.65 -11.00 1.07
C ASP A 30 -11.55 -10.78 2.14
N LEU A 31 -10.95 -9.59 2.23
CA LEU A 31 -9.99 -9.25 3.27
C LEU A 31 -10.63 -9.24 4.65
N GLU A 32 -11.82 -8.65 4.80
CA GLU A 32 -12.55 -8.67 6.06
C GLU A 32 -12.82 -10.10 6.51
N VAL A 33 -13.25 -10.99 5.60
CA VAL A 33 -13.45 -12.41 5.89
C VAL A 33 -12.13 -13.11 6.27
N GLY A 34 -11.06 -12.91 5.49
CA GLY A 34 -9.76 -13.51 5.76
C GLY A 34 -9.11 -13.01 7.05
N LEU A 35 -9.40 -11.78 7.48
CA LEU A 35 -8.93 -11.19 8.73
C LEU A 35 -9.82 -11.54 9.92
N ALA A 36 -11.12 -11.72 9.71
CA ALA A 36 -12.07 -12.09 10.77
C ALA A 36 -11.72 -13.44 11.40
N VAL A 37 -11.12 -14.36 10.63
CA VAL A 37 -10.68 -15.68 11.11
C VAL A 37 -9.34 -15.65 11.86
N GLN A 38 -8.61 -14.53 11.87
CA GLN A 38 -7.31 -14.40 12.52
C GLN A 38 -7.45 -13.99 13.99
N GLU A 39 -7.09 -14.85 14.94
CA GLU A 39 -7.09 -14.47 16.35
C GLU A 39 -5.79 -13.72 16.73
N PHE A 40 -5.93 -12.44 17.09
CA PHE A 40 -4.80 -11.63 17.56
C PHE A 40 -4.72 -11.58 19.08
N SER A 41 -3.55 -11.91 19.63
CA SER A 41 -3.27 -11.73 21.06
C SER A 41 -3.22 -10.25 21.44
N GLY A 42 -3.45 -9.94 22.71
CA GLY A 42 -3.33 -8.57 23.22
C GLY A 42 -1.95 -7.94 22.96
N ALA A 43 -0.88 -8.73 23.00
CA ALA A 43 0.47 -8.24 22.68
C ALA A 43 0.61 -7.85 21.20
N GLN A 44 0.05 -8.63 20.28
CA GLN A 44 0.04 -8.31 18.85
C GLN A 44 -0.81 -7.06 18.57
N ILE A 45 -1.96 -6.90 19.24
CA ILE A 45 -2.80 -5.70 19.13
C ILE A 45 -2.06 -4.45 19.62
N GLU A 46 -1.34 -4.53 20.74
CA GLU A 46 -0.52 -3.41 21.22
C GLU A 46 0.66 -3.10 20.29
N ALA A 47 1.29 -4.11 19.68
CA ALA A 47 2.33 -3.91 18.68
C ALA A 47 1.77 -3.20 17.42
N MET A 48 0.58 -3.62 16.93
CA MET A 48 -0.13 -2.95 15.85
C MET A 48 -0.47 -1.50 16.19
N LYS A 49 -0.97 -1.22 17.40
CA LYS A 49 -1.24 0.15 17.89
C LYS A 49 -0.01 1.04 17.89
N ALA A 50 1.14 0.50 18.31
CA ALA A 50 2.39 1.22 18.35
C ALA A 50 2.88 1.57 16.93
N ALA A 51 2.74 0.64 15.99
CA ALA A 51 3.08 0.83 14.58
C ALA A 51 2.01 1.58 13.77
N ALA A 52 0.82 1.79 14.32
CA ALA A 52 -0.25 2.52 13.65
C ALA A 52 0.02 4.03 13.62
N SER A 53 -0.32 4.65 12.48
CA SER A 53 -0.47 6.10 12.37
C SER A 53 -1.47 6.66 13.39
N PRO A 54 -1.45 7.97 13.69
CA PRO A 54 -2.35 8.56 14.69
C PRO A 54 -3.84 8.26 14.48
N THR A 55 -4.35 8.33 13.25
CA THR A 55 -5.75 8.01 12.93
C THR A 55 -6.06 6.54 13.17
N CYS A 56 -5.23 5.63 12.66
CA CYS A 56 -5.40 4.19 12.85
C CYS A 56 -5.27 3.80 14.34
N ARG A 57 -4.37 4.44 15.08
CA ARG A 57 -4.20 4.27 16.52
C ARG A 57 -5.43 4.72 17.31
N ASN A 58 -6.09 5.80 16.91
CA ASN A 58 -7.35 6.22 17.52
C ASN A 58 -8.44 5.17 17.34
N ASN A 59 -8.52 4.55 16.15
CA ASN A 59 -9.46 3.47 15.89
C ASN A 59 -9.16 2.25 16.79
N PHE A 60 -7.89 1.87 16.92
CA PHE A 60 -7.49 0.81 17.85
C PHE A 60 -7.78 1.15 19.33
N ASN A 61 -7.63 2.42 19.74
CA ASN A 61 -7.92 2.84 21.12
C ASN A 61 -9.42 2.81 21.43
N ALA A 62 -10.28 2.91 20.42
CA ALA A 62 -11.73 2.80 20.56
C ALA A 62 -12.24 1.35 20.70
N LEU A 63 -11.36 0.34 20.63
CA LEU A 63 -11.73 -1.08 20.75
C LEU A 63 -12.18 -1.50 22.17
N ALA A 64 -12.03 -0.67 23.20
CA ALA A 64 -12.11 -1.09 24.60
C ALA A 64 -13.51 -1.32 25.20
N GLU A 65 -14.61 -1.24 24.45
CA GLU A 65 -15.97 -1.27 25.02
C GLU A 65 -16.89 -2.40 24.50
N GLY A 66 -16.35 -3.42 23.81
CA GLY A 66 -17.16 -4.49 23.19
C GLY A 66 -16.99 -5.89 23.80
N SER A 67 -17.85 -6.81 23.37
CA SER A 67 -17.62 -8.25 23.53
C SER A 67 -16.43 -8.72 22.68
N GLY A 68 -15.84 -9.89 22.95
CA GLY A 68 -14.66 -10.39 22.21
C GLY A 68 -14.87 -10.49 20.70
N GLU A 69 -16.10 -10.79 20.27
CA GLU A 69 -16.50 -10.87 18.85
C GLU A 69 -16.55 -9.48 18.20
N GLU A 70 -17.10 -8.48 18.89
CA GLU A 70 -17.15 -7.08 18.41
C GLU A 70 -15.75 -6.45 18.32
N VAL A 71 -14.83 -6.85 19.18
CA VAL A 71 -13.42 -6.40 19.12
C VAL A 71 -12.74 -6.99 17.90
N GLN A 72 -12.97 -8.27 17.62
CA GLN A 72 -12.39 -8.98 16.48
C GLN A 72 -12.89 -8.43 15.15
N GLU A 73 -14.20 -8.20 15.02
CA GLU A 73 -14.81 -7.57 13.84
C GLU A 73 -14.17 -6.20 13.56
N LYS A 74 -14.09 -5.33 14.58
CA LYS A 74 -13.47 -4.01 14.44
C LYS A 74 -11.96 -4.07 14.10
N ILE A 75 -11.22 -5.04 14.62
CA ILE A 75 -9.81 -5.23 14.23
C ILE A 75 -9.72 -5.60 12.75
N SER A 76 -10.57 -6.49 12.26
CA SER A 76 -10.60 -6.88 10.84
C SER A 76 -10.91 -5.70 9.92
N GLU A 77 -11.84 -4.83 10.30
CA GLU A 77 -12.16 -3.60 9.56
C GLU A 77 -10.98 -2.62 9.54
N ILE A 78 -10.36 -2.36 10.71
CA ILE A 78 -9.21 -1.46 10.83
C ILE A 78 -8.05 -1.95 9.97
N LEU A 79 -7.76 -3.25 10.05
CA LEU A 79 -6.71 -3.88 9.27
C LEU A 79 -7.02 -3.79 7.78
N THR A 80 -8.23 -4.15 7.34
CA THR A 80 -8.66 -4.00 5.94
C THR A 80 -8.46 -2.58 5.43
N HIS A 81 -8.82 -1.56 6.22
CA HIS A 81 -8.59 -0.17 5.84
C HIS A 81 -7.10 0.20 5.74
N ALA A 82 -6.32 -0.14 6.76
CA ALA A 82 -4.87 0.11 6.78
C ALA A 82 -4.13 -0.56 5.61
N PHE A 83 -4.73 -1.63 5.10
CA PHE A 83 -4.28 -2.41 3.96
C PHE A 83 -4.67 -1.79 2.63
N ARG A 84 -5.93 -1.39 2.46
CA ARG A 84 -6.40 -0.86 1.17
C ARG A 84 -5.86 0.53 0.85
N ASP A 85 -5.64 1.33 1.89
CA ASP A 85 -5.32 2.74 1.77
C ASP A 85 -3.97 3.05 1.06
N PRO A 86 -2.85 2.34 1.34
CA PRO A 86 -1.59 2.51 0.60
C PRO A 86 -1.72 2.28 -0.90
N VAL A 87 -2.49 1.28 -1.33
CA VAL A 87 -2.70 0.96 -2.76
C VAL A 87 -3.51 2.07 -3.44
N LEU A 88 -4.60 2.52 -2.80
CA LEU A 88 -5.42 3.63 -3.30
C LEU A 88 -4.60 4.91 -3.46
N LYS A 89 -3.73 5.19 -2.48
CA LYS A 89 -2.83 6.33 -2.52
C LYS A 89 -1.78 6.21 -3.61
N ALA A 90 -1.15 5.04 -3.76
CA ALA A 90 -0.22 4.77 -4.84
C ALA A 90 -0.87 5.02 -6.21
N ALA A 91 -2.06 4.47 -6.44
CA ALA A 91 -2.81 4.68 -7.69
C ALA A 91 -3.15 6.16 -7.92
N MET A 92 -3.56 6.90 -6.88
CA MET A 92 -3.85 8.33 -6.97
C MET A 92 -2.59 9.13 -7.32
N TYR A 93 -1.45 8.87 -6.68
CA TYR A 93 -0.18 9.54 -6.98
C TYR A 93 0.25 9.31 -8.43
N LEU A 94 0.20 8.07 -8.88
CA LEU A 94 0.58 7.70 -10.25
C LEU A 94 -0.38 8.29 -11.28
N THR A 95 -1.69 8.37 -10.97
CA THR A 95 -2.69 9.03 -11.82
C THR A 95 -2.40 10.53 -11.96
N LEU A 96 -2.21 11.24 -10.84
CA LEU A 96 -1.91 12.68 -10.85
C LEU A 96 -0.62 13.00 -11.61
N PHE A 97 0.38 12.11 -11.52
CA PHE A 97 1.60 12.20 -12.29
C PHE A 97 1.39 11.91 -13.79
N GLY A 98 0.74 10.79 -14.13
CA GLY A 98 0.49 10.36 -15.51
C GLY A 98 -0.31 11.39 -16.31
N GLU A 99 -1.35 11.97 -15.70
CA GLU A 99 -2.17 13.02 -16.30
C GLU A 99 -1.43 14.36 -16.46
N GLY A 100 -0.24 14.51 -15.86
CA GLY A 100 0.56 15.75 -15.93
C GLY A 100 -0.06 16.91 -15.17
N LYS A 101 -0.93 16.61 -14.21
CA LYS A 101 -1.43 17.58 -13.22
C LYS A 101 -0.31 18.03 -12.28
N ILE A 102 0.76 17.25 -12.22
CA ILE A 102 2.02 17.62 -11.60
C ILE A 102 3.00 17.93 -12.72
N ALA A 103 3.54 19.14 -12.65
CA ALA A 103 4.56 19.69 -13.53
C ALA A 103 5.58 18.61 -13.91
N ALA A 104 5.49 18.12 -15.16
CA ALA A 104 6.36 17.08 -15.72
C ALA A 104 7.82 17.56 -15.90
N ASP A 105 8.06 18.84 -15.66
CA ASP A 105 9.33 19.54 -15.68
C ASP A 105 10.09 19.46 -14.34
N ASP A 106 9.57 18.75 -13.34
CA ASP A 106 10.27 18.47 -12.08
C ASP A 106 10.56 16.97 -11.91
N PRO A 107 11.68 16.46 -12.46
CA PRO A 107 12.14 15.08 -12.29
C PRO A 107 12.27 14.64 -10.83
N HIS A 108 12.51 15.58 -9.90
CA HIS A 108 12.63 15.26 -8.48
C HIS A 108 11.26 14.93 -7.87
N LYS A 109 10.21 15.69 -8.21
CA LYS A 109 8.83 15.36 -7.81
C LYS A 109 8.33 14.06 -8.45
N ALA A 110 8.65 13.84 -9.71
CA ALA A 110 8.35 12.57 -10.40
C ALA A 110 8.96 11.40 -9.64
N LEU A 111 10.27 11.49 -9.34
CA LEU A 111 10.99 10.48 -8.59
C LEU A 111 10.39 10.27 -7.20
N LEU A 112 10.05 11.34 -6.47
CA LEU A 112 9.39 11.27 -5.16
C LEU A 112 8.11 10.45 -5.21
N MET A 113 7.22 10.73 -6.17
CA MET A 113 5.93 10.07 -6.26
C MET A 113 6.01 8.62 -6.67
N VAL A 114 6.84 8.30 -7.66
CA VAL A 114 7.01 6.91 -8.11
C VAL A 114 7.72 6.08 -7.03
N THR A 115 8.67 6.68 -6.31
CA THR A 115 9.33 6.04 -5.15
C THR A 115 8.34 5.75 -4.03
N GLN A 116 7.50 6.71 -3.67
CA GLN A 116 6.46 6.52 -2.65
C GLN A 116 5.47 5.42 -3.05
N ALA A 117 4.96 5.45 -4.29
CA ALA A 117 4.05 4.42 -4.79
C ALA A 117 4.71 3.04 -4.77
N ARG A 118 5.95 2.91 -5.25
CA ARG A 118 6.70 1.65 -5.22
C ARG A 118 6.83 1.10 -3.79
N ASP A 119 7.22 1.93 -2.84
CA ASP A 119 7.47 1.46 -1.47
C ASP A 119 6.17 1.07 -0.75
N MET A 120 5.08 1.82 -0.95
CA MET A 120 3.74 1.42 -0.49
C MET A 120 3.31 0.05 -1.04
N MET A 121 3.53 -0.18 -2.34
CA MET A 121 3.18 -1.46 -2.97
C MET A 121 4.06 -2.62 -2.48
N ARG A 122 5.35 -2.37 -2.21
CA ARG A 122 6.25 -3.37 -1.61
C ARG A 122 5.82 -3.76 -0.21
N GLU A 123 5.43 -2.79 0.61
CA GLU A 123 4.92 -3.06 1.96
C GLU A 123 3.66 -3.93 1.91
N VAL A 124 2.73 -3.65 0.99
CA VAL A 124 1.51 -4.44 0.79
C VAL A 124 1.85 -5.88 0.40
N VAL A 125 2.68 -6.07 -0.63
CA VAL A 125 3.08 -7.41 -1.11
C VAL A 125 3.85 -8.20 -0.04
N HIS A 126 4.63 -7.52 0.81
CA HIS A 126 5.38 -8.18 1.88
C HIS A 126 4.51 -8.55 3.09
N ASN A 127 3.69 -7.62 3.58
CA ASN A 127 3.02 -7.75 4.87
C ASN A 127 1.77 -8.64 4.83
N TYR A 128 1.03 -8.65 3.71
CA TYR A 128 -0.24 -9.38 3.63
C TYR A 128 -0.09 -10.91 3.65
N PRO A 129 0.87 -11.51 2.91
CA PRO A 129 1.12 -12.95 3.01
C PRO A 129 1.46 -13.39 4.42
N LEU A 130 2.20 -12.56 5.16
CA LEU A 130 2.58 -12.86 6.53
C LEU A 130 1.39 -12.78 7.49
N LEU A 131 0.46 -11.85 7.28
CA LEU A 131 -0.69 -11.69 8.17
C LEU A 131 -1.81 -12.70 7.89
N LEU A 132 -2.13 -12.94 6.62
CA LEU A 132 -3.25 -13.79 6.23
C LEU A 132 -2.86 -15.27 6.15
N GLY A 133 -1.58 -15.57 5.92
CA GLY A 133 -1.06 -16.93 5.87
C GLY A 133 -1.81 -17.83 4.87
N GLU A 134 -2.19 -19.01 5.34
CA GLU A 134 -2.94 -19.99 4.54
C GLU A 134 -4.40 -19.57 4.30
N GLU A 135 -4.97 -18.74 5.17
CA GLU A 135 -6.36 -18.24 5.10
C GLU A 135 -6.53 -17.08 4.11
N MET A 136 -5.46 -16.68 3.42
CA MET A 136 -5.52 -15.63 2.39
C MET A 136 -6.50 -16.01 1.28
N PRO A 137 -7.52 -15.18 1.02
CA PRO A 137 -8.43 -15.40 -0.10
C PRO A 137 -7.69 -15.47 -1.44
N GLY A 138 -8.13 -16.37 -2.33
CA GLY A 138 -7.51 -16.53 -3.65
C GLY A 138 -7.51 -15.24 -4.48
N SER A 139 -8.60 -14.48 -4.43
CA SER A 139 -8.73 -13.16 -5.08
C SER A 139 -7.68 -12.17 -4.58
N VAL A 140 -7.42 -12.13 -3.27
CA VAL A 140 -6.38 -11.29 -2.67
C VAL A 140 -5.00 -11.76 -3.13
N ARG A 141 -4.75 -13.06 -3.13
CA ARG A 141 -3.49 -13.65 -3.61
C ARG A 141 -3.20 -13.30 -5.06
N ASP A 142 -4.18 -13.43 -5.94
CA ASP A 142 -4.03 -13.13 -7.37
C ASP A 142 -3.69 -11.66 -7.60
N ILE A 143 -4.28 -10.75 -6.83
CA ILE A 143 -3.96 -9.31 -6.88
C ILE A 143 -2.54 -9.03 -6.38
N LEU A 144 -2.13 -9.63 -5.27
CA LEU A 144 -0.76 -9.47 -4.75
C LEU A 144 0.28 -10.03 -5.73
N ASP A 145 0.00 -11.18 -6.35
CA ASP A 145 0.82 -11.76 -7.41
C ASP A 145 0.92 -10.81 -8.62
N ALA A 146 -0.16 -10.17 -9.03
CA ALA A 146 -0.14 -9.16 -10.10
C ALA A 146 0.69 -7.92 -9.71
N TYR A 147 0.60 -7.48 -8.46
CA TYR A 147 1.43 -6.37 -7.95
C TYR A 147 2.90 -6.73 -7.97
N GLU A 148 3.27 -7.92 -7.49
CA GLU A 148 4.64 -8.38 -7.44
C GLU A 148 5.24 -8.61 -8.83
N ARG A 149 4.49 -9.23 -9.74
CA ARG A 149 5.01 -9.68 -11.04
C ARG A 149 4.89 -8.65 -12.15
N GLU A 150 3.91 -7.77 -12.09
CA GLU A 150 3.61 -6.85 -13.19
C GLU A 150 3.84 -5.39 -12.79
N ILE A 151 3.33 -4.96 -11.63
CA ILE A 151 3.34 -3.54 -11.26
C ILE A 151 4.67 -3.09 -10.65
N LEU A 152 5.18 -3.82 -9.65
CA LEU A 152 6.42 -3.45 -8.96
C LEU A 152 7.63 -3.35 -9.90
N PRO A 153 7.87 -4.28 -10.85
CA PRO A 153 8.97 -4.17 -11.80
C PRO A 153 8.89 -2.89 -12.65
N GLU A 154 7.69 -2.49 -13.09
CA GLU A 154 7.53 -1.27 -13.88
C GLU A 154 7.76 -0.01 -13.04
N LEU A 155 7.34 0.00 -11.77
CA LEU A 155 7.64 1.09 -10.85
C LEU A 155 9.15 1.17 -10.54
N GLU A 156 9.83 0.02 -10.41
CA GLU A 156 11.29 -0.03 -10.22
C GLU A 156 12.05 0.54 -11.42
N GLU A 157 11.65 0.17 -12.64
CA GLU A 157 12.21 0.74 -13.87
C GLU A 157 11.99 2.24 -13.96
N ALA A 158 10.79 2.72 -13.61
CA ALA A 158 10.48 4.14 -13.62
C ALA A 158 11.29 4.91 -12.57
N VAL A 159 11.44 4.38 -11.34
CA VAL A 159 12.32 4.98 -10.33
C VAL A 159 13.76 5.06 -10.83
N ALA A 160 14.28 3.99 -11.45
CA ALA A 160 15.63 3.99 -12.00
C ALA A 160 15.80 5.06 -13.10
N ALA A 161 14.81 5.21 -13.99
CA ALA A 161 14.83 6.22 -15.04
C ALA A 161 14.82 7.65 -14.47
N PHE A 162 13.91 7.97 -13.55
CA PHE A 162 13.83 9.30 -12.95
C PHE A 162 15.04 9.61 -12.06
N SER A 163 15.63 8.61 -11.41
CA SER A 163 16.86 8.77 -10.63
C SER A 163 18.05 9.11 -11.52
N ALA A 164 18.23 8.38 -12.62
CA ALA A 164 19.31 8.64 -13.57
C ALA A 164 19.24 10.05 -14.17
N GLU A 165 18.03 10.57 -14.39
CA GLU A 165 17.83 11.89 -14.98
C GLU A 165 17.89 13.04 -13.97
N SER A 166 17.35 12.85 -12.77
CA SER A 166 17.39 13.86 -11.70
C SER A 166 18.76 13.93 -10.99
N GLY A 167 19.56 12.86 -11.08
CA GLY A 167 20.81 12.71 -10.32
C GLY A 167 20.58 12.50 -8.83
N VAL A 168 19.35 12.18 -8.42
CA VAL A 168 18.96 11.98 -7.02
C VAL A 168 18.91 10.49 -6.70
N ASP A 169 19.53 10.11 -5.59
CA ASP A 169 19.46 8.76 -5.04
C ASP A 169 18.04 8.49 -4.49
N PRO A 170 17.32 7.46 -4.98
CA PRO A 170 16.00 7.11 -4.48
C PRO A 170 15.97 6.77 -2.99
N SER A 171 17.08 6.27 -2.43
CA SER A 171 17.18 5.93 -1.00
C SER A 171 17.24 7.17 -0.09
N ALA A 172 17.62 8.33 -0.66
CA ALA A 172 17.63 9.61 0.04
C ALA A 172 16.25 10.27 0.08
N ILE A 173 15.27 9.72 -0.62
CA ILE A 173 13.91 10.23 -0.64
C ILE A 173 13.22 9.78 0.64
N PRO A 174 12.84 10.72 1.53
CA PRO A 174 12.02 10.36 2.65
C PRO A 174 10.67 9.92 2.09
N VAL A 175 10.41 8.62 2.16
CA VAL A 175 9.06 8.09 2.01
C VAL A 175 8.28 8.73 3.14
N ALA A 176 7.43 9.69 2.80
CA ALA A 176 6.64 10.41 3.79
C ALA A 176 5.65 9.38 4.34
N VAL A 177 5.99 8.85 5.52
CA VAL A 177 5.19 7.94 6.35
C VAL A 177 3.90 8.59 6.88
N GLY A 178 3.48 9.70 6.26
CA GLY A 178 2.31 10.46 6.65
C GLY A 178 1.07 9.84 6.05
N TRP A 179 -0.01 9.91 6.81
CA TRP A 179 -1.40 9.68 6.42
C TRP A 179 -1.89 8.24 6.58
N GLU A 180 -2.31 7.90 7.80
CA GLU A 180 -3.48 7.02 8.10
C GLU A 180 -3.40 5.49 7.85
N HIS A 181 -2.23 4.88 7.95
CA HIS A 181 -2.03 3.43 7.73
C HIS A 181 -1.22 2.79 8.87
N LEU A 182 -1.09 1.47 8.86
CA LEU A 182 -0.10 0.74 9.66
C LEU A 182 1.27 0.93 8.98
N HIS A 183 2.23 1.54 9.69
CA HIS A 183 3.52 1.96 9.11
C HIS A 183 4.41 0.78 8.68
N ALA A 184 4.17 -0.38 9.28
CA ALA A 184 4.66 -1.72 8.95
C ALA A 184 3.95 -2.66 9.92
N LEU A 185 3.80 -3.95 9.58
CA LEU A 185 3.50 -4.95 10.59
C LEU A 185 4.79 -5.22 11.38
N PRO A 186 4.87 -4.93 12.69
CA PRO A 186 6.03 -5.30 13.49
C PRO A 186 6.35 -6.79 13.36
N PRO A 187 7.63 -7.19 13.35
CA PRO A 187 8.03 -8.60 13.34
C PRO A 187 7.36 -9.42 14.44
N GLU A 188 7.01 -8.80 15.55
CA GLU A 188 6.34 -9.39 16.71
C GLU A 188 4.88 -9.81 16.44
N ILE A 189 4.35 -9.55 15.24
CA ILE A 189 3.02 -10.00 14.81
C ILE A 189 3.06 -11.44 14.27
N PHE A 190 4.24 -11.94 13.85
CA PHE A 190 4.42 -13.22 13.15
C PHE A 190 5.06 -14.31 14.02
#